data_AF-A0A0L1KQI8-F1
#
_entry.id   AF-A0A0L1KQI8-F1
#
_cell.length_a   1.000
_cell.length_b   1.000
_cell.length_c   1.000
_cell.angle_alpha   90.00
_cell.angle_beta   90.00
_cell.angle_gamma   90.00
#
_symmetry.space_group_name_H-M   'P 1'
#
loop_
_entity.id
_entity.type
_entity.pdbx_description
1 polymer ?
#
loop_
_entity_poly.entity_id
_entity_poly.type
_entity_poly.pdbx_seq_one_letter_code
_entity_poly.pdbx_strand_id
1 'polypeptide(L)'
;MLCSRGLLAKQNRGAKGRSSKASDATATYEHDVEWFPRPSILHWHHVDDFREWMMRETLDGRTEQFDYLRELHRKWGGVPAIPHLGESEPKFPRGVYKQAHGARMKFASRWQKANHPGIWSRPGGWLVPYAPWHFPSNRAHASHFDSSQGIEYPKGKE
;
A
#
# COMPACT_ATOMS: atom_id res chain seq x y z
N MET A 1 50.44 -5.53 11.38
CA MET A 1 49.06 -5.11 11.67
C MET A 1 48.81 -3.75 11.02
N LEU A 2 48.04 -3.71 9.92
CA LEU A 2 47.63 -2.47 9.26
C LEU A 2 46.10 -2.48 9.19
N CYS A 3 45.44 -1.68 10.01
CA CYS A 3 43.99 -1.46 9.95
C CYS A 3 43.69 -0.29 9.01
N SER A 4 43.20 -0.60 7.82
CA SER A 4 42.63 0.38 6.88
C SER A 4 41.22 0.75 7.34
N ARG A 5 41.09 1.80 8.15
CA ARG A 5 39.81 2.47 8.43
C ARG A 5 39.32 3.12 7.13
N GLY A 6 38.31 2.52 6.52
CA GLY A 6 37.59 3.06 5.38
C GLY A 6 37.00 4.43 5.69
N LEU A 7 37.51 5.45 5.00
CA LEU A 7 37.00 6.81 4.97
C LEU A 7 35.59 6.83 4.37
N LEU A 8 34.56 6.84 5.23
CA LEU A 8 33.17 7.11 4.82
C LEU A 8 32.94 8.62 4.72
N ALA A 9 33.73 9.29 3.87
CA ALA A 9 33.51 10.68 3.52
C ALA A 9 32.41 10.76 2.46
N LYS A 10 31.15 10.78 2.91
CA LYS A 10 30.01 11.14 2.05
C LYS A 10 30.15 12.64 1.73
N GLN A 11 30.90 12.93 0.66
CA GLN A 11 31.19 14.26 0.14
C GLN A 11 29.88 15.07 0.02
N ASN A 12 29.70 16.02 0.94
CA ASN A 12 28.66 17.03 0.84
C ASN A 12 28.98 17.91 -0.39
N ARG A 13 28.37 17.61 -1.54
CA ARG A 13 28.58 18.36 -2.79
C ARG A 13 28.32 19.85 -2.55
N GLY A 14 29.36 20.67 -2.73
CA GLY A 14 29.39 22.13 -2.90
C GLY A 14 28.34 22.98 -2.14
N ALA A 15 28.80 23.81 -1.19
CA ALA A 15 28.00 24.70 -0.35
C ALA A 15 27.06 25.71 -1.04
N LYS A 16 26.99 25.75 -2.39
CA LYS A 16 26.21 26.75 -3.16
C LYS A 16 24.80 26.30 -3.57
N GLY A 17 24.36 25.08 -3.24
CA GLY A 17 23.08 24.51 -3.72
C GLY A 17 22.04 24.19 -2.64
N ARG A 18 22.34 24.37 -1.35
CA ARG A 18 21.45 24.03 -0.24
C ARG A 18 20.72 25.28 0.26
N SER A 19 19.69 25.69 -0.45
CA SER A 19 18.64 26.45 0.23
C SER A 19 17.86 25.45 1.09
N SER A 20 17.61 25.77 2.36
CA SER A 20 16.82 24.96 3.31
C SER A 20 15.33 24.99 2.95
N LYS A 21 15.01 24.54 1.73
CA LYS A 21 13.67 24.46 1.17
C LYS A 21 13.17 23.03 1.27
N ALA A 22 11.84 22.87 1.27
CA ALA A 22 11.20 21.58 1.14
C ALA A 22 11.76 20.85 -0.10
N SER A 23 12.06 19.56 0.07
CA SER A 23 12.71 18.74 -0.95
C SER A 23 11.74 17.73 -1.53
N ASP A 24 12.11 17.11 -2.66
CA ASP A 24 11.31 16.03 -3.24
C ASP A 24 11.13 14.86 -2.23
N ALA A 25 12.08 14.69 -1.29
CA ALA A 25 12.07 13.67 -0.24
C ALA A 25 11.22 14.01 1.00
N THR A 26 10.62 15.21 1.07
CA THR A 26 9.70 15.56 2.16
C THR A 26 8.45 14.69 2.08
N ALA A 27 8.12 13.96 3.14
CA ALA A 27 6.92 13.13 3.18
C ALA A 27 5.65 14.00 3.35
N THR A 28 4.53 13.54 2.81
CA THR A 28 3.19 14.08 3.07
C THR A 28 2.46 13.17 4.05
N TYR A 29 1.74 13.76 5.00
CA TYR A 29 1.07 13.07 6.12
C TYR A 29 -0.47 13.18 6.06
N GLU A 30 -1.01 13.64 4.95
CA GLU A 30 -2.46 13.81 4.75
C GLU A 30 -3.20 12.49 4.46
N HIS A 31 -2.50 11.36 4.44
CA HIS A 31 -3.03 10.05 4.04
C HIS A 31 -2.70 8.99 5.09
N ASP A 32 -3.42 7.85 5.08
CA ASP A 32 -3.26 6.72 6.01
C ASP A 32 -1.80 6.25 6.16
N VAL A 33 -0.99 6.38 5.09
CA VAL A 33 0.45 6.11 5.08
C VAL A 33 1.18 7.37 4.61
N GLU A 34 2.32 7.68 5.21
CA GLU A 34 3.17 8.78 4.73
C GLU A 34 3.58 8.55 3.26
N TRP A 35 3.56 9.61 2.45
CA TRP A 35 3.88 9.50 1.02
C TRP A 35 5.09 10.37 0.62
N PHE A 36 6.16 9.82 0.07
CA PHE A 36 6.44 8.39 -0.13
C PHE A 36 6.70 7.64 1.17
N PRO A 37 6.37 6.34 1.24
CA PRO A 37 6.68 5.51 2.38
C PRO A 37 8.20 5.45 2.56
N ARG A 38 8.64 5.66 3.80
CA ARG A 38 10.05 5.41 4.15
C ARG A 38 10.34 3.92 4.13
N PRO A 39 11.61 3.53 3.96
CA PRO A 39 12.01 2.14 4.09
C PRO A 39 11.62 1.58 5.46
N SER A 40 10.74 0.59 5.47
CA SER A 40 10.34 -0.19 6.64
C SER A 40 10.82 -1.63 6.48
N ILE A 41 11.43 -2.21 7.52
CA ILE A 41 11.92 -3.58 7.49
C ILE A 41 11.14 -4.39 8.53
N LEU A 42 10.49 -5.45 8.09
CA LEU A 42 9.84 -6.42 8.96
C LEU A 42 10.83 -7.54 9.29
N HIS A 43 11.09 -7.76 10.58
CA HIS A 43 11.99 -8.78 11.08
C HIS A 43 11.21 -9.93 11.71
N TRP A 44 11.86 -11.10 11.86
CA TRP A 44 11.23 -12.28 12.46
C TRP A 44 10.72 -12.05 13.88
N HIS A 45 11.46 -11.30 14.71
CA HIS A 45 11.00 -10.99 16.06
C HIS A 45 9.68 -10.20 16.06
N HIS A 46 9.46 -9.28 15.11
CA HIS A 46 8.17 -8.59 14.98
C HIS A 46 7.01 -9.56 14.66
N VAL A 47 7.30 -10.68 13.97
CA VAL A 47 6.29 -11.71 13.65
C VAL A 47 5.95 -12.51 14.90
N ASP A 48 6.94 -12.82 15.73
CA ASP A 48 6.73 -13.52 17.00
C ASP A 48 5.99 -12.64 18.02
N ASP A 49 6.38 -11.36 18.14
CA ASP A 49 5.66 -10.35 18.93
C ASP A 49 4.19 -10.23 18.47
N PHE A 50 3.97 -10.23 17.15
CA PHE A 50 2.61 -10.17 16.58
C PHE A 50 1.81 -11.45 16.89
N ARG A 51 2.42 -12.63 16.85
CA ARG A 51 1.76 -13.89 17.21
C ARG A 51 1.36 -13.92 18.68
N GLU A 52 2.25 -13.48 19.57
CA GLU A 52 1.95 -13.38 21.00
C GLU A 52 0.81 -12.39 21.25
N TRP A 53 0.86 -11.22 20.60
CA TRP A 53 -0.22 -10.24 20.65
C TRP A 53 -1.57 -10.86 20.20
N MET A 54 -1.60 -11.54 19.06
CA MET A 54 -2.83 -12.19 18.57
C MET A 54 -3.37 -13.24 19.54
N MET A 55 -2.49 -14.05 20.15
CA MET A 55 -2.90 -15.05 21.13
C MET A 55 -3.57 -14.40 22.34
N ARG A 56 -2.93 -13.37 22.90
CA ARG A 56 -3.45 -12.64 24.05
C ARG A 56 -4.80 -11.99 23.77
N GLU A 57 -4.93 -11.24 22.67
CA GLU A 57 -6.21 -10.59 22.30
C GLU A 57 -7.34 -11.61 22.10
N THR A 58 -7.02 -12.80 21.56
CA THR A 58 -7.98 -13.88 21.37
C THR A 58 -8.45 -14.48 22.69
N LEU A 59 -7.53 -14.74 23.63
CA LEU A 59 -7.87 -15.29 24.95
C LEU A 59 -8.64 -14.28 25.82
N ASP A 60 -8.33 -12.99 25.68
CA ASP A 60 -9.02 -11.90 26.37
C ASP A 60 -10.38 -11.55 25.73
N GLY A 61 -10.73 -12.15 24.58
CA GLY A 61 -11.98 -11.90 23.87
C GLY A 61 -12.10 -10.51 23.24
N ARG A 62 -10.98 -9.81 23.03
CA ARG A 62 -10.94 -8.47 22.42
C ARG A 62 -10.93 -8.58 20.89
N THR A 63 -12.03 -8.16 20.26
CA THR A 63 -12.21 -8.31 18.80
C THR A 63 -12.04 -7.02 18.00
N GLU A 64 -12.07 -5.86 18.65
CA GLU A 64 -12.09 -4.54 17.99
C GLU A 64 -10.89 -4.33 17.04
N GLN A 65 -9.69 -4.71 17.46
CA GLN A 65 -8.47 -4.57 16.67
C GLN A 65 -8.48 -5.52 15.46
N PHE A 66 -9.03 -6.72 15.61
CA PHE A 66 -9.17 -7.65 14.49
C PHE A 66 -10.17 -7.12 13.47
N ASP A 67 -11.28 -6.52 13.91
CA ASP A 67 -12.26 -5.92 13.02
C ASP A 67 -11.69 -4.70 12.29
N TYR A 68 -10.94 -3.84 12.98
CA TYR A 68 -10.20 -2.75 12.35
C TYR A 68 -9.22 -3.25 11.27
N LEU A 69 -8.42 -4.30 11.57
CA LEU A 69 -7.50 -4.88 10.59
C LEU A 69 -8.23 -5.49 9.40
N ARG A 70 -9.38 -6.15 9.62
CA ARG A 70 -10.23 -6.70 8.54
C ARG A 70 -10.83 -5.59 7.68
N GLU A 71 -11.26 -4.49 8.27
CA GLU A 71 -11.77 -3.32 7.55
C GLU A 71 -10.68 -2.66 6.72
N LEU A 72 -9.48 -2.48 7.28
CA LEU A 72 -8.33 -1.95 6.56
C LEU A 72 -7.95 -2.86 5.38
N HIS A 73 -7.94 -4.17 5.60
CA HIS A 73 -7.74 -5.15 4.54
C HIS A 73 -8.86 -5.14 3.50
N ARG A 74 -10.13 -4.95 3.89
CA ARG A 74 -11.26 -4.83 2.95
C ARG A 74 -11.17 -3.56 2.11
N LYS A 75 -10.75 -2.45 2.72
CA LYS A 75 -10.59 -1.15 2.05
C LYS A 75 -9.50 -1.17 0.98
N TRP A 76 -8.36 -1.82 1.27
CA TRP A 76 -7.16 -1.75 0.43
C TRP A 76 -6.78 -3.05 -0.27
N GLY A 77 -7.36 -4.19 0.11
CA GLY A 77 -7.06 -5.53 -0.42
C GLY A 77 -7.87 -5.93 -1.65
N GLY A 78 -8.55 -4.98 -2.29
CA GLY A 78 -9.28 -5.21 -3.54
C GLY A 78 -8.37 -5.59 -4.71
N VAL A 79 -8.96 -6.16 -5.76
CA VAL A 79 -8.25 -6.49 -7.00
C VAL A 79 -8.10 -5.22 -7.84
N PRO A 80 -6.91 -4.98 -8.44
CA PRO A 80 -6.76 -3.82 -9.28
C PRO A 80 -7.60 -3.92 -10.56
N ALA A 81 -8.19 -2.80 -10.99
CA ALA A 81 -8.93 -2.70 -12.24
C ALA A 81 -7.98 -2.92 -13.43
N ILE A 82 -8.52 -3.52 -14.49
CA ILE A 82 -7.78 -3.69 -15.74
C ILE A 82 -7.67 -2.31 -16.42
N PRO A 83 -6.46 -1.84 -16.78
CA PRO A 83 -6.30 -0.57 -17.48
C PRO A 83 -6.99 -0.57 -18.84
N HIS A 84 -7.45 0.60 -19.27
CA HIS A 84 -7.90 0.75 -20.66
C HIS A 84 -6.73 0.75 -21.64
N LEU A 85 -7.01 0.38 -22.88
CA LEU A 85 -6.01 0.34 -23.93
C LEU A 85 -5.42 1.75 -24.17
N GLY A 86 -4.10 1.86 -24.11
CA GLY A 86 -3.37 3.13 -24.28
C GLY A 86 -3.08 3.86 -22.97
N GLU A 87 -3.69 3.47 -21.85
CA GLU A 87 -3.32 3.98 -20.53
C GLU A 87 -1.97 3.39 -20.12
N SER A 88 -0.99 4.25 -19.87
CA SER A 88 0.33 3.85 -19.41
C SER A 88 0.99 4.95 -18.60
N GLU A 89 1.88 4.56 -17.69
CA GLU A 89 2.68 5.53 -16.95
C GLU A 89 3.56 6.35 -17.91
N PRO A 90 3.59 7.69 -17.78
CA PRO A 90 4.38 8.53 -18.65
C PRO A 90 5.88 8.31 -18.44
N LYS A 91 6.62 8.16 -19.54
CA LYS A 91 8.08 8.03 -19.52
C LYS A 91 8.76 9.40 -19.58
N PHE A 92 9.95 9.50 -19.02
CA PHE A 92 10.76 10.71 -19.14
C PHE A 92 11.13 10.97 -20.61
N PRO A 93 10.88 12.19 -21.15
CA PRO A 93 11.18 12.50 -22.55
C PRO A 93 12.66 12.37 -22.89
N ARG A 94 12.97 11.80 -24.06
CA ARG A 94 14.34 11.71 -24.59
C ARG A 94 14.78 13.06 -25.19
N GLY A 95 16.08 13.30 -25.26
CA GLY A 95 16.63 14.51 -25.89
C GLY A 95 16.57 15.80 -25.06
N VAL A 96 15.89 15.80 -23.91
CA VAL A 96 15.79 16.99 -23.03
C VAL A 96 17.04 17.19 -22.16
N TYR A 97 17.56 16.10 -21.60
CA TYR A 97 18.78 16.10 -20.78
C TYR A 97 19.71 14.95 -21.16
N LYS A 98 20.99 15.08 -20.82
CA LYS A 98 21.95 13.96 -20.87
C LYS A 98 21.48 12.81 -19.98
N GLN A 99 21.78 11.57 -20.36
CA GLN A 99 21.31 10.37 -19.66
C GLN A 99 21.71 10.31 -18.17
N ALA A 100 22.90 10.84 -17.82
CA ALA A 100 23.40 10.89 -16.45
C ALA A 100 22.80 12.02 -15.59
N HIS A 101 21.94 12.87 -16.16
CA HIS A 101 21.37 14.00 -15.44
C HIS A 101 20.29 13.56 -14.44
N GLY A 102 20.24 14.20 -13.26
CA GLY A 102 19.30 13.86 -12.18
C GLY A 102 17.83 14.15 -12.47
N ALA A 103 17.50 14.85 -13.56
CA ALA A 103 16.11 15.19 -13.92
C ALA A 103 15.23 13.96 -14.13
N ARG A 104 15.78 12.86 -14.65
CA ARG A 104 15.04 11.62 -14.86
C ARG A 104 14.49 11.06 -13.53
N MET A 105 15.32 11.04 -12.48
CA MET A 105 14.90 10.57 -11.15
C MET A 105 13.91 11.53 -10.49
N LYS A 106 14.13 12.85 -10.64
CA LYS A 106 13.20 13.87 -10.12
C LYS A 106 11.83 13.82 -10.78
N PHE A 107 11.78 13.52 -12.08
CA PHE A 107 10.53 13.32 -12.80
C PHE A 107 9.76 12.14 -12.22
N ALA A 108 10.41 10.98 -12.09
CA ALA A 108 9.79 9.78 -11.55
C ALA A 108 9.26 10.00 -10.12
N SER A 109 10.09 10.59 -9.24
CA SER A 109 9.67 10.86 -7.86
C SER A 109 8.49 11.84 -7.79
N ARG A 110 8.50 12.92 -8.58
CA ARG A 110 7.40 13.91 -8.56
C ARG A 110 6.11 13.35 -9.15
N TRP A 111 6.20 12.53 -10.19
CA TRP A 111 5.04 11.87 -10.78
C TRP A 111 4.38 10.92 -9.76
N GLN A 112 5.15 10.03 -9.14
CA GLN A 112 4.63 9.11 -8.13
C GLN A 112 4.15 9.85 -6.87
N LYS A 113 4.83 10.93 -6.45
CA LYS A 113 4.40 11.74 -5.29
C LYS A 113 3.02 12.37 -5.51
N ALA A 114 2.73 12.80 -6.74
CA ALA A 114 1.42 13.31 -7.12
C ALA A 114 0.35 12.21 -7.20
N ASN A 115 0.74 10.96 -7.50
CA ASN A 115 -0.16 9.80 -7.61
C ASN A 115 -0.11 8.94 -6.34
N HIS A 116 -0.69 9.45 -5.25
CA HIS A 116 -0.78 8.72 -3.98
C HIS A 116 -1.96 7.71 -3.96
N PRO A 117 -1.96 6.70 -3.08
CA PRO A 117 -2.98 5.65 -3.06
C PRO A 117 -4.43 6.16 -2.90
N GLY A 118 -4.63 7.32 -2.27
CA GLY A 118 -5.95 7.95 -2.16
C GLY A 118 -6.56 8.41 -3.50
N ILE A 119 -5.74 8.61 -4.53
CA ILE A 119 -6.21 8.89 -5.90
C ILE A 119 -6.58 7.59 -6.61
N TRP A 120 -5.85 6.51 -6.36
CA TRP A 120 -6.10 5.21 -7.00
C TRP A 120 -7.41 4.57 -6.55
N SER A 121 -7.87 4.85 -5.32
CA SER A 121 -9.05 4.23 -4.70
C SER A 121 -10.38 4.96 -4.95
N ARG A 122 -10.43 5.99 -5.80
CA ARG A 122 -11.69 6.69 -6.11
C ARG A 122 -12.61 5.82 -7.00
N PRO A 123 -13.95 6.04 -7.00
CA PRO A 123 -14.83 5.39 -7.97
C PRO A 123 -14.37 5.74 -9.40
N GLY A 124 -14.01 4.73 -10.20
CA GLY A 124 -13.33 4.88 -11.49
C GLY A 124 -11.80 4.77 -11.45
N GLY A 125 -11.22 4.50 -10.28
CA GLY A 125 -9.81 4.23 -10.07
C GLY A 125 -9.46 2.74 -10.16
N TRP A 126 -8.20 2.44 -9.88
CA TRP A 126 -7.62 1.12 -10.05
C TRP A 126 -8.05 0.10 -9.01
N LEU A 127 -8.92 0.37 -8.05
CA LEU A 127 -9.34 -0.62 -7.06
C LEU A 127 -10.85 -0.81 -7.11
N VAL A 128 -11.29 -2.02 -7.44
CA VAL A 128 -12.71 -2.37 -7.47
C VAL A 128 -13.13 -2.72 -6.04
N PRO A 129 -14.13 -2.04 -5.45
CA PRO A 129 -14.61 -2.33 -4.09
C PRO A 129 -15.41 -3.65 -3.98
N TYR A 130 -15.55 -4.39 -5.09
CA TYR A 130 -16.34 -5.62 -5.13
C TYR A 130 -15.52 -6.80 -4.60
N ALA A 131 -15.98 -7.33 -3.46
CA ALA A 131 -15.25 -8.26 -2.63
C ALA A 131 -16.07 -9.55 -2.40
N PRO A 132 -16.23 -10.43 -3.42
CA PRO A 132 -16.91 -11.73 -3.24
C PRO A 132 -16.22 -12.62 -2.21
N TRP A 133 -14.95 -12.35 -1.93
CA TRP A 133 -14.06 -13.18 -1.10
C TRP A 133 -13.91 -12.70 0.34
N HIS A 134 -14.52 -11.57 0.71
CA HIS A 134 -14.46 -11.07 2.09
C HIS A 134 -15.72 -11.49 2.86
N PHE A 135 -15.56 -12.37 3.83
CA PHE A 135 -16.66 -12.82 4.68
C PHE A 135 -17.12 -11.71 5.65
N PRO A 136 -18.43 -11.63 5.96
CA PRO A 136 -18.88 -10.88 7.13
C PRO A 136 -18.33 -11.54 8.39
N SER A 137 -17.76 -10.75 9.30
CA SER A 137 -17.08 -11.24 10.52
C SER A 137 -18.01 -11.89 11.55
N ASN A 138 -19.33 -11.82 11.35
CA ASN A 138 -20.32 -12.29 12.30
C ASN A 138 -20.88 -13.68 11.98
N ARG A 139 -20.17 -14.73 12.44
CA ARG A 139 -20.72 -16.10 12.44
C ARG A 139 -21.89 -16.27 13.42
N ALA A 140 -21.96 -15.45 14.48
CA ALA A 140 -23.03 -15.50 15.47
C ALA A 140 -24.41 -15.04 14.95
N HIS A 141 -24.45 -14.28 13.84
CA HIS A 141 -25.69 -13.92 13.16
C HIS A 141 -26.05 -14.88 12.00
N ALA A 142 -25.15 -15.80 11.64
CA ALA A 142 -25.41 -16.81 10.60
C ALA A 142 -26.33 -17.95 11.08
N SER A 143 -26.66 -18.01 12.37
CA SER A 143 -27.62 -18.98 12.95
C SER A 143 -29.08 -18.69 12.59
N HIS A 144 -29.37 -17.55 11.93
CA HIS A 144 -30.68 -17.24 11.34
C HIS A 144 -30.74 -17.52 9.83
N PHE A 145 -29.77 -18.24 9.25
CA PHE A 145 -29.94 -18.78 7.91
C PHE A 145 -30.91 -19.97 8.00
N ASP A 146 -32.20 -19.66 7.85
CA ASP A 146 -33.27 -20.64 7.80
C ASP A 146 -33.05 -21.58 6.61
N SER A 147 -32.71 -22.82 6.90
CA SER A 147 -32.51 -23.89 5.92
C SER A 147 -33.81 -24.29 5.19
N SER A 148 -34.94 -23.63 5.49
CA SER A 148 -36.22 -23.83 4.81
C SER A 148 -36.30 -23.16 3.43
N GLN A 149 -35.45 -22.19 3.11
CA GLN A 149 -35.42 -21.56 1.79
C GLN A 149 -34.48 -22.33 0.85
N GLY A 150 -35.02 -23.44 0.31
CA GLY A 150 -34.37 -24.23 -0.72
C GLY A 150 -34.00 -23.38 -1.94
N ILE A 151 -32.77 -23.56 -2.43
CA ILE A 151 -32.34 -23.03 -3.73
C ILE A 151 -33.09 -23.83 -4.80
N GLU A 152 -34.15 -23.26 -5.39
CA GLU A 152 -34.78 -23.83 -6.57
C GLU A 152 -33.82 -23.72 -7.77
N TYR A 153 -33.31 -24.86 -8.23
CA TYR A 153 -32.60 -24.94 -9.49
C TYR A 153 -33.63 -24.91 -10.63
N PRO A 154 -33.51 -24.02 -11.63
CA PRO A 154 -34.41 -24.04 -12.78
C PRO A 154 -34.21 -25.36 -13.53
N LYS A 155 -35.24 -26.22 -13.51
CA LYS A 155 -35.29 -27.41 -14.36
C LYS A 155 -35.18 -26.97 -15.81
N GLY A 156 -34.14 -27.43 -16.50
CA GLY A 156 -34.01 -27.29 -17.94
C GLY A 156 -35.24 -27.85 -18.63
N LYS A 157 -35.79 -27.09 -19.58
CA LYS A 157 -36.82 -27.57 -20.50
C LYS A 157 -36.16 -28.51 -21.50
N GLU A 158 -36.66 -29.73 -21.59
CA GLU A 158 -36.44 -30.66 -22.70
C GLU A 158 -36.98 -30.08 -24.01
#